data_AF-A0A8J4WUZ8-F1
#
_entry.id   AF-A0A8J4WUZ8-F1
#
_cell.length_a   1.000
_cell.length_b   1.000
_cell.length_c   1.000
_cell.angle_alpha   90.00
_cell.angle_beta   90.00
_cell.angle_gamma   90.00
#
_symmetry.space_group_name_H-M   'P 1'
#
loop_
_entity.id
_entity.type
_entity.pdbx_description
1 polymer ?
#
loop_
_entity_poly.entity_id
_entity_poly.type
_entity_poly.pdbx_seq_one_letter_code
_entity_poly.pdbx_strand_id
1 'polypeptide(L)'
;TLLDSQYWYYVIEMSFYSSLLFSVAVDVKRKDFKEQLVHHWATITLLSFSWCANYIRIGTLVMLVHDAADVFLELGKMFNYARWARTCNAMFVLFTVVFMITRLIIFPFWLIHCTWFYPLDDFQPFFGYYFFNCMLVVLLLLHIFWASLILRMVIKLMLGE
;
A
#
# COMPACT_ATOMS: atom_id res chain seq x y z
N THR A 1 -10.42 5.32 -22.92
CA THR A 1 -9.39 4.47 -23.55
C THR A 1 -8.25 4.30 -22.56
N LEU A 2 -7.73 3.08 -22.42
CA LEU A 2 -6.57 2.79 -21.57
C LEU A 2 -5.32 3.26 -22.31
N LEU A 3 -4.44 4.04 -21.66
CA LEU A 3 -3.15 4.37 -22.26
C LEU A 3 -2.21 3.16 -22.18
N ASP A 4 -1.37 2.97 -23.21
CA ASP A 4 -0.38 1.88 -23.24
C ASP A 4 0.56 1.93 -22.03
N SER A 5 0.92 3.13 -21.57
CA SER A 5 1.72 3.31 -20.36
C SER A 5 1.01 2.79 -19.10
N GLN A 6 -0.30 2.99 -19.00
CA GLN A 6 -1.09 2.49 -17.88
C GLN A 6 -1.22 0.97 -17.93
N TYR A 7 -1.36 0.39 -19.12
CA TYR A 7 -1.34 -1.06 -19.31
C TYR A 7 -0.05 -1.67 -18.78
N TRP A 8 1.11 -1.19 -19.25
CA TRP A 8 2.40 -1.72 -18.84
C TRP A 8 2.68 -1.51 -17.36
N TYR A 9 2.36 -0.33 -16.83
CA TYR A 9 2.48 -0.06 -15.40
C TYR A 9 1.67 -1.08 -14.58
N TYR A 10 0.42 -1.32 -14.95
CA TYR A 10 -0.46 -2.26 -14.23
C TYR A 10 0.04 -3.71 -14.27
N VAL A 11 0.51 -4.17 -15.44
CA VAL A 11 0.99 -5.55 -15.62
C VAL A 11 2.28 -5.79 -14.84
N ILE A 12 3.21 -4.82 -14.88
CA ILE A 12 4.48 -4.90 -14.15
C ILE A 12 4.22 -4.90 -12.64
N GLU A 13 3.42 -3.97 -12.15
CA GLU A 13 3.07 -3.89 -10.72
C GLU A 13 2.38 -5.16 -10.23
N MET A 14 1.37 -5.65 -10.96
CA MET A 14 0.68 -6.89 -10.56
C MET A 14 1.62 -8.10 -10.50
N SER A 15 2.58 -8.17 -11.43
CA SER A 15 3.61 -9.20 -11.44
C SER A 15 4.57 -9.04 -10.26
N PHE A 16 4.96 -7.81 -9.94
CA PHE A 16 5.81 -7.48 -8.79
C PHE A 16 5.13 -7.86 -7.47
N TYR A 17 3.90 -7.42 -7.22
CA TYR A 17 3.13 -7.77 -6.03
C TYR A 17 2.91 -9.28 -5.88
N SER A 18 2.66 -9.97 -7.00
CA SER A 18 2.55 -11.44 -7.01
C SER A 18 3.88 -12.11 -6.62
N SER A 19 5.01 -11.62 -7.13
CA SER A 19 6.33 -12.12 -6.75
C SER A 19 6.62 -11.91 -5.26
N LEU A 20 6.22 -10.76 -4.72
CA LEU A 20 6.41 -10.42 -3.31
C LEU A 20 5.59 -11.33 -2.39
N LEU A 21 4.39 -11.74 -2.81
CA LEU A 21 3.60 -12.74 -2.09
C LEU A 21 4.35 -14.07 -1.95
N PHE A 22 4.97 -14.56 -3.03
CA PHE A 22 5.78 -15.78 -2.98
C PHE A 22 7.04 -15.60 -2.13
N SER A 23 7.73 -14.46 -2.25
CA SER A 23 8.90 -14.16 -1.42
C SER A 23 8.55 -14.13 0.06
N VAL A 24 7.45 -13.48 0.44
CA VAL A 24 6.98 -13.44 1.84
C VAL A 24 6.68 -14.85 2.35
N ALA A 25 6.02 -15.70 1.56
CA ALA A 25 5.67 -17.06 1.96
C ALA A 25 6.90 -17.97 2.20
N VAL A 26 8.02 -17.70 1.52
CA VAL A 26 9.27 -18.48 1.62
C VAL A 26 10.25 -17.89 2.64
N ASP A 27 10.22 -16.58 2.87
CA ASP A 27 11.15 -15.88 3.78
C ASP A 27 10.89 -16.22 5.27
N VAL A 28 11.86 -15.86 6.12
CA VAL A 28 11.79 -16.07 7.56
C VAL A 28 10.59 -15.33 8.14
N LYS A 29 9.70 -16.08 8.81
CA LYS A 29 8.45 -15.55 9.38
C LYS A 29 8.73 -14.48 10.43
N ARG A 30 8.40 -13.25 10.09
CA ARG A 30 8.45 -12.10 11.00
C ARG A 30 7.16 -12.04 11.84
N LYS A 31 7.19 -11.24 12.91
CA LYS A 31 6.08 -11.12 13.87
C LYS A 31 4.77 -10.66 13.22
N ASP A 32 4.87 -9.91 12.15
CA ASP A 32 3.81 -9.32 11.32
C ASP A 32 3.51 -10.13 10.04
N PHE A 33 3.99 -11.38 9.95
CA PHE A 33 3.84 -12.22 8.76
C PHE A 33 2.38 -12.45 8.34
N LYS A 34 1.48 -12.65 9.30
CA LYS A 34 0.07 -12.93 9.00
C LYS A 34 -0.62 -11.71 8.43
N GLU A 35 -0.36 -10.56 9.03
CA GLU A 35 -0.86 -9.25 8.62
C GLU A 35 -0.35 -8.90 7.23
N GLN A 36 0.95 -9.15 6.96
CA GLN A 36 1.56 -8.95 5.65
C GLN A 36 0.94 -9.88 4.59
N LEU A 37 0.65 -11.14 4.92
CA LEU A 37 0.01 -12.08 4.00
C LEU A 37 -1.43 -11.65 3.66
N VAL A 38 -2.20 -11.26 4.67
CA VAL A 38 -3.58 -10.76 4.47
C VAL A 38 -3.57 -9.50 3.62
N HIS A 39 -2.62 -8.58 3.85
CA HIS A 39 -2.45 -7.40 3.01
C HIS A 39 -2.18 -7.76 1.55
N HIS A 40 -1.21 -8.63 1.26
CA HIS A 40 -0.89 -9.02 -0.11
C HIS A 40 -2.06 -9.69 -0.82
N TRP A 41 -2.81 -10.52 -0.09
CA TRP A 41 -3.98 -11.16 -0.66
C TRP A 41 -5.07 -10.14 -0.95
N ALA A 42 -5.30 -9.17 -0.05
CA ALA A 42 -6.25 -8.08 -0.24
C ALA A 42 -5.85 -7.17 -1.41
N THR A 43 -4.59 -6.74 -1.51
CA THR A 43 -4.11 -5.87 -2.61
C THR A 43 -4.18 -6.58 -3.96
N ILE A 44 -3.70 -7.83 -4.07
CA ILE A 44 -3.75 -8.58 -5.33
C ILE A 44 -5.20 -8.83 -5.77
N THR A 45 -6.08 -9.19 -4.84
CA THR A 45 -7.51 -9.38 -5.13
C THR A 45 -8.16 -8.07 -5.59
N LEU A 46 -7.85 -6.96 -4.91
CA LEU A 46 -8.37 -5.64 -5.25
C LEU A 46 -7.89 -5.18 -6.63
N LEU A 47 -6.61 -5.37 -6.95
CA LEU A 47 -6.04 -4.99 -8.25
C LEU A 47 -6.57 -5.90 -9.38
N SER A 48 -6.71 -7.19 -9.12
CA SER A 48 -7.31 -8.13 -10.09
C SER A 48 -8.76 -7.77 -10.37
N PHE A 49 -9.53 -7.48 -9.32
CA PHE A 49 -10.91 -7.06 -9.45
C PHE A 49 -11.03 -5.71 -10.18
N SER A 50 -10.19 -4.74 -9.84
CA SER A 50 -10.13 -3.44 -10.52
C SER A 50 -9.87 -3.58 -12.01
N TRP A 51 -9.03 -4.53 -12.43
CA TRP A 51 -8.79 -4.82 -13.83
C TRP A 51 -10.04 -5.42 -14.52
N CYS A 52 -10.62 -6.47 -13.93
CA CYS A 52 -11.79 -7.14 -14.50
C CYS A 52 -13.04 -6.26 -14.53
N ALA A 53 -13.23 -5.40 -13.53
CA ALA A 53 -14.36 -4.48 -13.40
C ALA A 53 -14.12 -3.10 -14.06
N ASN A 54 -12.99 -2.93 -14.76
CA ASN A 54 -12.62 -1.68 -15.44
C ASN A 54 -12.48 -0.45 -14.51
N TYR A 55 -12.12 -0.66 -13.23
CA TYR A 55 -11.77 0.37 -12.26
C TYR A 55 -10.28 0.74 -12.28
N ILE A 56 -9.65 0.64 -13.46
CA ILE A 56 -8.19 0.78 -13.66
C ILE A 56 -7.66 2.12 -13.12
N ARG A 57 -8.45 3.21 -13.23
CA ARG A 57 -8.07 4.52 -12.69
C ARG A 57 -7.89 4.49 -11.17
N ILE A 58 -8.80 3.84 -10.45
CA ILE A 58 -8.69 3.74 -9.00
C ILE A 58 -7.56 2.78 -8.62
N GLY A 59 -7.47 1.62 -9.31
CA GLY A 59 -6.39 0.65 -9.09
C GLY A 59 -4.99 1.26 -9.28
N THR A 60 -4.79 2.09 -10.31
CA THR A 60 -3.51 2.78 -10.53
C THR A 60 -3.16 3.78 -9.44
N LEU A 61 -4.13 4.55 -8.94
CA LEU A 61 -3.89 5.44 -7.80
C LEU A 61 -3.60 4.67 -6.51
N VAL A 62 -4.27 3.54 -6.29
CA VAL A 62 -3.99 2.66 -5.16
C VAL A 62 -2.53 2.20 -5.21
N MET A 63 -2.04 1.67 -6.34
CA MET A 63 -0.63 1.25 -6.49
C MET A 63 0.33 2.40 -6.19
N LEU A 64 0.14 3.56 -6.84
CA LEU A 64 0.99 4.74 -6.66
C LEU A 64 1.14 5.17 -5.18
N VAL A 65 0.02 5.18 -4.45
CA VAL A 65 0.00 5.58 -3.03
C VAL A 65 0.75 4.59 -2.15
N HIS A 66 0.74 3.30 -2.50
CA HIS A 66 1.46 2.26 -1.76
C HIS A 66 2.96 2.30 -2.10
N ASP A 67 3.32 2.38 -3.37
CA ASP A 67 4.72 2.32 -3.83
C ASP A 67 5.54 3.51 -3.33
N ALA A 68 4.92 4.69 -3.19
CA ALA A 68 5.59 5.94 -2.82
C ALA A 68 6.38 5.86 -1.50
N ALA A 69 5.84 5.17 -0.48
CA ALA A 69 6.53 5.01 0.79
C ALA A 69 7.58 3.89 0.73
N ASP A 70 7.30 2.82 -0.02
CA ASP A 70 8.09 1.59 0.01
C ASP A 70 9.48 1.78 -0.60
N VAL A 71 9.65 2.70 -1.56
CA VAL A 71 10.96 3.12 -2.08
C VAL A 71 11.89 3.57 -0.94
N PHE A 72 11.40 4.40 0.00
CA PHE A 72 12.21 4.89 1.11
C PHE A 72 12.52 3.80 2.14
N LEU A 73 11.60 2.86 2.33
CA LEU A 73 11.80 1.72 3.23
C LEU A 73 12.90 0.79 2.72
N GLU A 74 12.88 0.45 1.43
CA GLU A 74 13.92 -0.40 0.84
C GLU A 74 15.28 0.32 0.80
N LEU A 75 15.31 1.62 0.48
CA LEU A 75 16.54 2.43 0.58
C LEU A 75 17.09 2.44 2.02
N GLY A 76 16.22 2.59 3.02
CA GLY A 76 16.61 2.52 4.43
C GLY A 76 17.30 1.20 4.78
N LYS A 77 16.74 0.07 4.33
CA LYS A 77 17.36 -1.25 4.51
C LYS A 77 18.72 -1.35 3.83
N MET A 78 18.84 -0.86 2.59
CA MET A 78 20.12 -0.84 1.86
C MET A 78 21.20 -0.06 2.62
N PHE A 79 20.86 1.12 3.15
CA PHE A 79 21.80 1.91 3.96
C PHE A 79 22.14 1.26 5.31
N ASN A 80 21.19 0.53 5.90
CA ASN A 80 21.45 -0.27 7.09
C ASN A 80 22.46 -1.39 6.80
N TYR A 81 22.33 -2.08 5.66
CA TYR A 81 23.32 -3.08 5.21
C TYR A 81 24.69 -2.46 4.94
N ALA A 82 24.74 -1.22 4.43
CA ALA A 82 25.97 -0.45 4.24
C ALA A 82 26.56 0.14 5.55
N ARG A 83 25.92 -0.11 6.71
CA ARG A 83 26.28 0.42 8.04
C ARG A 83 26.27 1.95 8.15
N TRP A 84 25.48 2.63 7.32
CA TRP A 84 25.34 4.10 7.34
C TRP A 84 24.17 4.52 8.22
N ALA A 85 24.36 4.44 9.55
CA ALA A 85 23.31 4.66 10.54
C ALA A 85 22.60 6.02 10.44
N ARG A 86 23.35 7.11 10.19
CA ARG A 86 22.77 8.46 10.04
C ARG A 86 21.81 8.55 8.86
N THR A 87 22.21 8.04 7.70
CA THR A 87 21.39 8.03 6.49
C THR A 87 20.21 7.07 6.62
N CYS A 88 20.40 5.91 7.25
CA CYS A 88 19.33 4.97 7.55
C CYS A 88 18.23 5.62 8.42
N ASN A 89 18.61 6.31 9.50
CA ASN A 89 17.65 7.01 10.36
C ASN A 89 16.92 8.13 9.62
N ALA A 90 17.63 8.89 8.78
CA ALA A 90 17.01 9.92 7.94
C ALA A 90 15.99 9.33 6.95
N MET A 91 16.34 8.22 6.27
CA MET A 91 15.42 7.51 5.37
C MET A 91 14.22 6.93 6.12
N PHE A 92 14.40 6.44 7.34
CA PHE A 92 13.31 5.92 8.17
C PHE A 92 12.31 7.02 8.59
N VAL A 93 12.81 8.21 8.94
CA VAL A 93 11.94 9.37 9.22
C VAL A 93 11.20 9.80 7.96
N LEU A 94 11.89 9.88 6.81
CA LEU A 94 11.27 10.22 5.53
C LEU A 94 10.19 9.20 5.13
N PHE A 95 10.49 7.91 5.25
CA PHE A 95 9.54 6.82 5.08
C PHE A 95 8.31 7.03 5.96
N THR A 96 8.50 7.37 7.24
CA THR A 96 7.38 7.58 8.16
C THR A 96 6.48 8.73 7.70
N VAL A 97 7.07 9.87 7.35
CA VAL A 97 6.30 11.05 6.89
C VAL A 97 5.52 10.72 5.62
N VAL A 98 6.18 10.09 4.63
CA VAL A 98 5.53 9.71 3.37
C VAL A 98 4.43 8.69 3.61
N PHE A 99 4.67 7.66 4.43
CA PHE A 99 3.69 6.66 4.82
C PHE A 99 2.44 7.28 5.43
N MET A 100 2.60 8.21 6.38
CA MET A 100 1.44 8.87 7.03
C MET A 100 0.64 9.69 6.03
N ILE A 101 1.30 10.47 5.17
CA ILE A 101 0.61 11.30 4.17
C ILE A 101 -0.11 10.44 3.14
N THR A 102 0.57 9.46 2.54
CA THR A 102 0.01 8.68 1.44
C THR A 102 -1.09 7.73 1.94
N ARG A 103 -0.81 6.95 2.99
CA ARG A 103 -1.70 5.86 3.44
C ARG A 103 -2.74 6.25 4.50
N LEU A 104 -2.54 7.32 5.28
CA LEU A 104 -3.54 7.80 6.27
C LEU A 104 -4.26 9.08 5.88
N ILE A 105 -3.74 9.86 4.93
CA ILE A 105 -4.42 11.09 4.46
C ILE A 105 -4.98 10.86 3.05
N ILE A 106 -4.12 10.65 2.06
CA ILE A 106 -4.56 10.55 0.66
C ILE A 106 -5.47 9.33 0.46
N PHE A 107 -5.11 8.17 1.00
CA PHE A 107 -5.89 6.95 0.82
C PHE A 107 -7.35 7.05 1.34
N PRO A 108 -7.62 7.39 2.63
CA PRO A 108 -9.01 7.46 3.10
C PRO A 108 -9.76 8.70 2.60
N PHE A 109 -9.14 9.89 2.56
CA PHE A 109 -9.86 11.13 2.26
C PHE A 109 -10.05 11.37 0.77
N TRP A 110 -9.18 10.82 -0.10
CA TRP A 110 -9.33 10.93 -1.54
C TRP A 110 -9.78 9.63 -2.19
N LEU A 111 -9.09 8.51 -1.98
CA LEU A 111 -9.42 7.28 -2.72
C LEU A 111 -10.77 6.68 -2.29
N ILE A 112 -10.97 6.48 -0.99
CA ILE A 112 -12.26 5.94 -0.48
C ILE A 112 -13.41 6.92 -0.73
N HIS A 113 -13.15 8.23 -0.61
CA HIS A 113 -14.16 9.24 -0.93
C HIS A 113 -14.58 9.17 -2.41
N CYS A 114 -13.62 9.08 -3.32
CA CYS A 114 -13.89 8.95 -4.75
C CYS A 114 -14.69 7.69 -5.07
N THR A 115 -14.46 6.57 -4.39
CA THR A 115 -15.20 5.32 -4.62
C THR A 115 -16.57 5.30 -3.98
N TRP A 116 -16.84 6.15 -2.99
CA TRP A 116 -18.15 6.19 -2.32
C TRP A 116 -19.12 7.16 -2.99
N PHE A 117 -18.63 8.32 -3.44
CA PHE A 117 -19.51 9.39 -3.93
C PHE A 117 -19.74 9.33 -5.45
N TYR A 118 -18.68 9.26 -6.25
CA TYR A 118 -18.81 9.35 -7.72
C TYR A 118 -19.61 8.21 -8.38
N PRO A 119 -19.52 6.93 -7.95
CA PRO A 119 -20.26 5.85 -8.64
C PRO A 119 -21.77 5.91 -8.44
N LEU A 120 -22.24 6.53 -7.35
CA LEU A 120 -23.66 6.59 -7.00
C LEU A 120 -24.44 7.59 -7.85
N ASP A 121 -23.74 8.54 -8.50
CA ASP A 121 -24.34 9.54 -9.38
C ASP A 121 -24.67 8.94 -10.77
N ASP A 122 -23.87 7.96 -11.22
CA ASP A 122 -23.97 7.40 -12.58
C ASP A 122 -24.55 5.98 -12.64
N PHE A 123 -24.40 5.16 -11.59
CA PHE A 123 -24.76 3.73 -11.61
C PHE A 123 -25.42 3.22 -10.33
N GLN A 124 -26.36 2.28 -10.48
CA GLN A 124 -26.94 1.57 -9.34
C GLN A 124 -25.88 0.68 -8.65
N PRO A 125 -25.77 0.70 -7.32
CA PRO A 125 -24.76 -0.09 -6.61
C PRO A 125 -25.03 -1.59 -6.76
N PHE A 126 -24.08 -2.30 -7.35
CA PHE A 126 -24.08 -3.75 -7.50
C PHE A 126 -23.09 -4.41 -6.53
N PHE A 127 -23.11 -5.74 -6.41
CA PHE A 127 -22.25 -6.48 -5.47
C PHE A 127 -20.77 -6.08 -5.53
N GLY A 128 -20.23 -5.85 -6.73
CA GLY A 128 -18.84 -5.46 -6.93
C GLY A 128 -18.45 -4.12 -6.33
N TYR A 129 -19.39 -3.17 -6.23
CA TYR A 129 -19.17 -1.89 -5.54
C TYR A 129 -18.91 -2.11 -4.04
N TYR A 130 -19.75 -2.91 -3.38
CA TYR A 130 -19.60 -3.21 -1.95
C TYR A 130 -18.34 -4.05 -1.68
N PHE A 131 -18.07 -5.03 -2.55
CA PHE A 131 -16.87 -5.85 -2.44
C PHE A 131 -15.59 -5.02 -2.55
N PHE A 132 -15.49 -4.12 -3.54
CA PHE A 132 -14.32 -3.28 -3.76
C PHE A 132 -14.08 -2.31 -2.59
N ASN A 133 -15.14 -1.62 -2.12
CA ASN A 133 -15.03 -0.72 -0.97
C ASN A 133 -14.68 -1.47 0.33
N CYS A 134 -15.20 -2.68 0.54
CA CYS A 134 -14.83 -3.53 1.67
C CYS A 134 -13.32 -3.84 1.67
N MET A 135 -12.76 -4.22 0.53
CA MET A 135 -11.32 -4.47 0.40
C MET A 135 -10.48 -3.21 0.69
N LEU A 136 -10.90 -2.03 0.22
CA LEU A 136 -10.23 -0.76 0.56
C LEU A 136 -10.24 -0.47 2.06
N VAL A 137 -11.36 -0.73 2.75
CA VAL A 137 -11.46 -0.56 4.21
C VAL A 137 -10.54 -1.54 4.94
N VAL A 138 -10.46 -2.80 4.49
CA VAL A 138 -9.51 -3.79 5.05
C VAL A 138 -8.07 -3.28 4.93
N LEU A 139 -7.67 -2.74 3.77
CA LEU A 139 -6.35 -2.13 3.59
C LEU A 139 -6.12 -0.95 4.53
N LEU A 140 -7.12 -0.07 4.69
CA LEU A 140 -7.02 1.07 5.61
C LEU A 140 -6.78 0.62 7.06
N LEU A 141 -7.49 -0.40 7.53
CA LEU A 141 -7.31 -0.94 8.88
C LEU A 141 -5.89 -1.48 9.10
N LEU A 142 -5.34 -2.17 8.09
CA LEU A 142 -3.96 -2.65 8.11
C LEU A 142 -2.95 -1.48 8.12
N HIS A 143 -3.21 -0.42 7.35
CA HIS A 143 -2.37 0.78 7.38
C HIS A 143 -2.37 1.46 8.75
N ILE A 144 -3.52 1.55 9.42
CA ILE A 144 -3.62 2.10 10.78
C ILE A 144 -2.82 1.24 11.77
N PHE A 145 -2.92 -0.10 11.64
CA PHE A 145 -2.13 -1.02 12.45
C PHE A 145 -0.63 -0.77 12.27
N TRP A 146 -0.11 -0.72 11.04
CA TRP A 146 1.30 -0.46 10.80
C TRP A 146 1.75 0.94 11.18
N ALA A 147 0.90 1.96 10.96
CA ALA A 147 1.17 3.33 11.42
C ALA A 147 1.45 3.37 12.92
N SER A 148 0.69 2.59 13.72
CA SER A 148 0.89 2.51 15.16
C SER A 148 2.26 1.90 15.53
N LEU A 149 2.74 0.92 14.75
CA LEU A 149 4.05 0.30 14.95
C LEU A 149 5.18 1.23 14.54
N ILE A 150 5.04 1.89 13.39
CA ILE A 150 6.01 2.86 12.86
C ILE A 150 6.16 4.03 13.84
N LEU A 151 5.05 4.56 14.35
CA LEU A 151 5.09 5.65 15.32
C LEU A 151 5.81 5.25 16.62
N ARG A 152 5.57 4.03 17.12
CA ARG A 152 6.31 3.50 18.29
C ARG A 152 7.81 3.42 18.03
N MET A 153 8.23 2.99 16.84
CA MET A 153 9.64 2.93 16.47
C MET A 153 10.28 4.31 16.37
N VAL A 154 9.57 5.31 15.80
CA VAL A 154 10.06 6.69 15.73
C VAL A 154 10.16 7.33 17.11
N ILE A 155 9.18 7.13 17.99
CA ILE A 155 9.24 7.62 19.37
C ILE A 155 10.46 7.06 20.09
N LYS A 156 10.70 5.74 19.95
CA LYS A 156 11.89 5.10 20.52
C LYS A 156 13.19 5.70 19.99
N LEU A 157 13.29 5.89 18.67
CA LEU A 157 14.45 6.52 18.00
C LEU A 157 14.71 7.96 18.51
N MET A 158 13.64 8.74 18.74
CA MET A 158 13.72 10.13 19.21
C MET A 158 14.09 10.21 20.70
N LEU A 159 13.65 9.24 21.51
CA LEU A 159 13.95 9.16 22.94
C LEU A 159 15.36 8.60 23.24
N GLY A 160 16.08 8.12 22.23
CA GLY A 160 17.47 7.67 22.38
C GLY A 160 17.64 6.30 23.04
N GLU A 161 16.58 5.47 23.07
CA GLU A 161 16.62 4.06 23.49
C GLU A 161 16.61 3.06 22.33
#